data_AF-A0A947B8T8-F1
#
_entry.id   AF-A0A947B8T8-F1
#
_cell.length_a   1.000
_cell.length_b   1.000
_cell.length_c   1.000
_cell.angle_alpha   90.00
_cell.angle_beta   90.00
_cell.angle_gamma   90.00
#
_symmetry.space_group_name_H-M   'P 1'
#
loop_
_entity.id
_entity.type
_entity.pdbx_description
1 polymer ?
#
loop_
_entity_poly.entity_id
_entity_poly.type
_entity_poly.pdbx_seq_one_letter_code
_entity_poly.pdbx_strand_id
1 'polypeptide(L)'
;PTLYFDPRQEGKLDRLIGNSSQLPDGEMRRAGRLIDRIRAKGLTKYNISGAVPDIPGGARHVLVVGQVEDDASVTFGAGDVRTNLDLLRRARQDNPDATILWKPHPDVEAGLRTGTVASADLKGLADIALLNIGAAEALELADEVWTITSTLGFEALIRGRSVTCLGMPFYAGRGLTRDLVARPEHRAGHDVTLAQLVHACLIGYPRYFDPRTGAPLSPENALALLTDGIETPPVNRWAAWLQSLIPTFGR
;
A
#
# COMPACT_ATOMS: atom_id res chain seq x y z
N PRO A 1 15.41 -15.48 5.52
CA PRO A 1 15.36 -14.20 4.78
C PRO A 1 14.24 -13.31 5.35
N THR A 2 14.57 -12.07 5.74
CA THR A 2 13.60 -11.10 6.24
C THR A 2 12.59 -10.74 5.14
N LEU A 3 11.31 -10.75 5.48
CA LEU A 3 10.20 -10.43 4.57
C LEU A 3 10.07 -8.91 4.42
N TYR A 4 9.52 -8.46 3.29
CA TYR A 4 9.47 -7.05 2.91
C TYR A 4 8.75 -6.13 3.92
N PHE A 5 7.87 -6.68 4.75
CA PHE A 5 7.10 -5.92 5.74
C PHE A 5 7.79 -5.80 7.10
N ASP A 6 8.91 -6.47 7.35
CA ASP A 6 9.65 -6.40 8.61
C ASP A 6 10.85 -5.44 8.46
N PRO A 7 10.76 -4.20 8.97
CA PRO A 7 11.79 -3.19 8.82
C PRO A 7 12.92 -3.32 9.86
N ARG A 8 12.91 -4.32 10.74
CA ARG A 8 13.91 -4.44 11.83
C ARG A 8 15.26 -4.91 11.33
N GLN A 9 15.29 -5.58 10.17
CA GLN A 9 16.50 -6.09 9.54
C GLN A 9 16.43 -5.86 8.04
N GLU A 10 17.58 -5.66 7.41
CA GLU A 10 17.65 -5.49 5.96
C GLU A 10 17.19 -6.78 5.24
N GLY A 11 16.15 -6.65 4.42
CA GLY A 11 15.64 -7.73 3.58
C GLY A 11 16.16 -7.70 2.15
N LYS A 12 15.77 -8.71 1.35
CA LYS A 12 16.06 -8.75 -0.09
C LYS A 12 15.47 -7.52 -0.81
N LEU A 13 14.26 -7.10 -0.42
CA LEU A 13 13.64 -5.92 -1.04
C LEU A 13 14.39 -4.63 -0.67
N ASP A 14 14.86 -4.47 0.57
CA ASP A 14 15.62 -3.29 0.97
C ASP A 14 16.89 -3.12 0.14
N ARG A 15 17.60 -4.23 -0.14
CA ARG A 15 18.78 -4.23 -1.03
C ARG A 15 18.44 -3.85 -2.46
N LEU A 16 17.35 -4.39 -3.01
CA LEU A 16 16.90 -4.05 -4.36
C LEU A 16 16.54 -2.56 -4.46
N ILE A 17 15.88 -2.00 -3.44
CA ILE A 17 15.59 -0.57 -3.38
C ILE A 17 16.89 0.24 -3.25
N GLY A 18 17.79 -0.12 -2.33
CA GLY A 18 19.08 0.58 -2.16
C GLY A 18 19.94 0.61 -3.43
N ASN A 19 19.95 -0.50 -4.17
CA ASN A 19 20.71 -0.63 -5.42
C ASN A 19 20.01 0.00 -6.64
N SER A 20 18.74 0.42 -6.51
CA SER A 20 17.99 1.01 -7.62
C SER A 20 18.54 2.38 -8.06
N SER A 21 19.38 3.01 -7.23
CA SER A 21 20.17 4.21 -7.58
C SER A 21 21.05 4.01 -8.83
N GLN A 22 21.42 2.77 -9.15
CA GLN A 22 22.28 2.42 -10.27
C GLN A 22 21.51 1.89 -11.49
N LEU A 23 20.18 2.05 -11.53
CA LEU A 23 19.37 1.52 -12.63
C LEU A 23 19.73 2.17 -13.98
N PRO A 24 19.91 1.36 -15.05
CA PRO A 24 20.04 1.91 -16.39
C PRO A 24 18.80 2.69 -16.81
N ASP A 25 18.96 3.71 -17.66
CA ASP A 25 17.85 4.55 -18.12
C ASP A 25 16.70 3.75 -18.76
N GLY A 26 17.02 2.63 -19.42
CA GLY A 26 16.02 1.73 -19.99
C GLY A 26 15.05 1.17 -18.94
N GLU A 27 15.58 0.76 -17.79
CA GLU A 27 14.79 0.22 -16.67
C GLU A 27 14.03 1.33 -15.93
N MET A 28 14.63 2.52 -15.80
CA MET A 28 13.91 3.69 -15.26
C MET A 28 12.71 4.06 -16.14
N ARG A 29 12.90 4.13 -17.47
CA ARG A 29 11.80 4.40 -18.42
C ARG A 29 10.75 3.30 -18.41
N ARG A 30 11.15 2.04 -18.23
CA ARG A 30 10.22 0.90 -18.10
C ARG A 30 9.33 1.04 -16.87
N ALA A 31 9.93 1.37 -15.72
CA ALA A 31 9.18 1.62 -14.50
C ALA A 31 8.23 2.83 -14.62
N GLY A 32 8.69 3.91 -15.25
CA GLY A 32 7.84 5.07 -15.57
C GLY A 32 6.60 4.69 -16.39
N ARG A 33 6.78 3.96 -17.50
CA ARG A 33 5.65 3.47 -18.30
C ARG A 33 4.71 2.55 -17.52
N LEU A 34 5.24 1.74 -16.61
CA LEU A 34 4.42 0.87 -15.75
C LEU A 34 3.57 1.69 -14.78
N ILE A 35 4.14 2.75 -14.18
CA ILE A 35 3.40 3.71 -13.33
C ILE A 35 2.25 4.33 -14.12
N ASP A 36 2.53 4.85 -15.31
CA ASP A 36 1.52 5.50 -16.15
C ASP A 36 0.37 4.55 -16.50
N ARG A 37 0.70 3.29 -16.82
CA ARG A 37 -0.30 2.25 -17.11
C ARG A 37 -1.14 1.88 -15.88
N ILE A 38 -0.54 1.78 -14.69
CA ILE A 38 -1.26 1.50 -13.45
C ILE A 38 -2.24 2.64 -13.14
N ARG A 39 -1.79 3.89 -13.24
CA ARG A 39 -2.62 5.09 -13.07
C ARG A 39 -3.80 5.09 -14.06
N ALA A 40 -3.52 4.91 -15.35
CA ALA A 40 -4.54 4.96 -16.39
C ALA A 40 -5.62 3.86 -16.27
N LYS A 41 -5.30 2.73 -15.63
CA LYS A 41 -6.24 1.62 -15.45
C LYS A 41 -6.93 1.59 -14.09
N GLY A 42 -6.56 2.48 -13.15
CA GLY A 42 -7.17 2.55 -11.82
C GLY A 42 -6.99 1.29 -10.97
N LEU A 43 -6.04 0.39 -11.30
CA LEU A 43 -5.91 -0.90 -10.65
C LEU A 43 -5.43 -0.77 -9.19
N THR A 44 -5.99 -1.61 -8.32
CA THR A 44 -5.62 -1.72 -6.90
C THR A 44 -5.51 -3.18 -6.46
N LYS A 45 -4.99 -3.42 -5.26
CA LYS A 45 -4.87 -4.77 -4.70
C LYS A 45 -6.20 -5.53 -4.66
N TYR A 46 -7.35 -4.89 -4.44
CA TYR A 46 -8.62 -5.63 -4.32
C TYR A 46 -9.52 -5.52 -5.55
N ASN A 47 -9.35 -4.51 -6.42
CA ASN A 47 -10.20 -4.26 -7.61
C ASN A 47 -11.71 -4.49 -7.33
N ILE A 48 -12.16 -4.10 -6.13
CA ILE A 48 -13.57 -4.05 -5.75
C ILE A 48 -14.02 -2.65 -6.12
N SER A 49 -15.12 -2.51 -6.87
CA SER A 49 -15.73 -1.22 -7.14
C SER A 49 -16.89 -0.99 -6.17
N GLY A 50 -17.15 0.27 -5.85
CA GLY A 50 -18.23 0.68 -4.97
C GLY A 50 -18.73 2.08 -5.31
N ALA A 51 -19.92 2.43 -4.82
CA ALA A 51 -20.47 3.77 -5.01
C ALA A 51 -19.58 4.80 -4.29
N VAL A 52 -19.20 5.84 -5.03
CA VAL A 52 -18.46 6.99 -4.48
C VAL A 52 -19.47 7.90 -3.77
N PRO A 53 -19.35 8.16 -2.45
CA PRO A 53 -20.23 9.08 -1.77
C PRO A 53 -19.88 10.53 -2.14
N ASP A 54 -20.87 11.42 -2.02
CA ASP A 54 -20.61 12.85 -2.08
C ASP A 54 -19.76 13.26 -0.87
N ILE A 55 -18.58 13.82 -1.14
CA ILE A 55 -17.69 14.36 -0.11
C ILE A 55 -17.85 15.88 -0.01
N PRO A 56 -17.82 16.47 1.21
CA PRO A 56 -17.83 17.89 1.40
C PRO A 56 -16.77 18.58 0.54
N GLY A 57 -17.18 19.67 -0.10
CA GLY A 57 -16.23 20.61 -0.68
C GLY A 57 -15.35 21.21 0.41
N GLY A 58 -14.08 21.39 0.12
CA GLY A 58 -13.07 21.84 1.08
C GLY A 58 -11.69 21.81 0.44
N ALA A 59 -10.72 22.45 1.07
CA ALA A 59 -9.42 22.67 0.44
C ALA A 59 -8.47 21.46 0.49
N ARG A 60 -8.70 20.48 1.38
CA ARG A 60 -7.81 19.31 1.54
C ARG A 60 -8.52 18.10 2.13
N HIS A 61 -8.47 16.98 1.42
CA HIS A 61 -9.00 15.67 1.83
C HIS A 61 -7.87 14.74 2.28
N VAL A 62 -7.98 14.21 3.50
CA VAL A 62 -7.02 13.27 4.10
C VAL A 62 -7.68 11.90 4.24
N LEU A 63 -7.17 10.91 3.52
CA LEU A 63 -7.61 9.52 3.63
C LEU A 63 -6.80 8.80 4.71
N VAL A 64 -7.49 8.32 5.74
CA VAL A 64 -6.91 7.46 6.77
C VAL A 64 -7.29 6.02 6.44
N VAL A 65 -6.28 5.19 6.16
CA VAL A 65 -6.48 3.79 5.73
C VAL A 65 -6.34 2.83 6.90
N GLY A 66 -7.46 2.19 7.23
CA GLY A 66 -7.53 1.13 8.22
C GLY A 66 -6.85 -0.15 7.78
N GLN A 67 -6.40 -0.90 8.79
CA GLN A 67 -5.64 -2.13 8.62
C GLN A 67 -6.19 -3.22 9.52
N VAL A 68 -5.78 -4.45 9.23
CA VAL A 68 -5.93 -5.55 10.19
C VAL A 68 -4.87 -5.37 11.27
N GLU A 69 -5.29 -5.18 12.51
CA GLU A 69 -4.38 -4.76 13.60
C GLU A 69 -3.38 -5.85 14.01
N ASP A 70 -3.74 -7.12 13.81
CA ASP A 70 -2.87 -8.27 14.06
C ASP A 70 -2.10 -8.73 12.81
N ASP A 71 -2.07 -7.93 11.74
CA ASP A 71 -1.25 -8.21 10.57
C ASP A 71 0.24 -8.17 10.94
N ALA A 72 1.03 -9.08 10.35
CA ALA A 72 2.47 -9.15 10.60
C ALA A 72 3.18 -7.82 10.25
N SER A 73 2.72 -7.10 9.23
CA SER A 73 3.23 -5.78 8.86
C SER A 73 2.97 -4.72 9.93
N VAL A 74 1.87 -4.80 10.68
CA VAL A 74 1.62 -3.92 11.83
C VAL A 74 2.46 -4.39 13.02
N THR A 75 2.49 -5.70 13.29
CA THR A 75 3.24 -6.29 14.40
C THR A 75 4.74 -5.96 14.36
N PHE A 76 5.34 -5.99 13.18
CA PHE A 76 6.78 -5.74 13.01
C PHE A 76 7.11 -4.31 12.54
N GLY A 77 6.19 -3.67 11.83
CA GLY A 77 6.45 -2.39 11.17
C GLY A 77 5.84 -1.17 11.85
N ALA A 78 4.92 -1.33 12.82
CA ALA A 78 4.32 -0.20 13.51
C ALA A 78 5.28 0.42 14.55
N GLY A 79 5.18 1.74 14.72
CA GLY A 79 5.80 2.45 15.84
C GLY A 79 4.92 2.38 17.09
N ASP A 80 4.68 3.54 17.70
CA ASP A 80 3.81 3.70 18.87
C ASP A 80 2.33 3.55 18.50
N VAL A 81 1.95 3.92 17.28
CA VAL A 81 0.58 3.79 16.77
C VAL A 81 0.39 2.41 16.14
N ARG A 82 -0.41 1.57 16.80
CA ARG A 82 -0.63 0.17 16.43
C ARG A 82 -2.09 -0.21 16.20
N THR A 83 -3.01 0.71 16.52
CA THR A 83 -4.45 0.50 16.35
C THR A 83 -5.01 1.47 15.32
N ASN A 84 -6.12 1.09 14.70
CA ASN A 84 -6.85 1.94 13.77
C ASN A 84 -7.41 3.19 14.46
N LEU A 85 -7.83 3.06 15.72
CA LEU A 85 -8.32 4.19 16.51
C LEU A 85 -7.20 5.20 16.81
N ASP A 86 -6.02 4.74 17.18
CA ASP A 86 -4.89 5.65 17.43
C ASP A 86 -4.36 6.29 16.15
N LEU A 87 -4.42 5.57 15.02
CA LEU A 87 -4.15 6.13 13.70
C LEU A 87 -5.12 7.29 13.39
N LEU A 88 -6.42 7.10 13.59
CA LEU A 88 -7.43 8.14 13.39
C LEU A 88 -7.24 9.33 14.33
N ARG A 89 -6.99 9.07 15.61
CA ARG A 89 -6.71 10.12 16.61
C ARG A 89 -5.53 10.97 16.19
N ARG A 90 -4.42 10.32 15.79
CA ARG A 90 -3.22 11.04 15.39
C ARG A 90 -3.41 11.80 14.08
N ALA A 91 -4.11 11.22 13.10
CA ALA A 91 -4.46 11.90 11.85
C ALA A 91 -5.32 13.15 12.11
N ARG A 92 -6.34 13.07 12.97
CA ARG A 92 -7.16 14.23 13.35
C ARG A 92 -6.36 15.30 14.09
N GLN A 93 -5.52 14.89 15.05
CA GLN A 93 -4.69 15.81 15.81
C GLN A 93 -3.76 16.64 14.91
N ASP A 94 -3.10 16.00 13.95
CA ASP A 94 -2.15 16.67 13.05
C ASP A 94 -2.85 17.39 11.87
N ASN A 95 -4.14 17.14 11.63
CA ASN A 95 -4.92 17.73 10.54
C ASN A 95 -6.30 18.23 11.04
N PRO A 96 -6.34 19.25 11.93
CA PRO A 96 -7.59 19.72 12.53
C PRO A 96 -8.57 20.26 11.50
N ASP A 97 -8.08 20.95 10.46
CA ASP A 97 -8.89 21.64 9.45
C ASP A 97 -9.17 20.81 8.18
N ALA A 98 -8.60 19.61 8.08
CA ALA A 98 -8.80 18.76 6.90
C ALA A 98 -10.10 17.95 7.01
N THR A 99 -10.68 17.63 5.86
CA THR A 99 -11.75 16.63 5.78
C THR A 99 -11.12 15.24 5.84
N ILE A 100 -11.38 14.49 6.92
CA ILE A 100 -10.86 13.15 7.13
C ILE A 100 -11.83 12.11 6.61
N LEU A 101 -11.34 11.34 5.64
CA LEU A 101 -12.02 10.20 5.05
C LEU A 101 -11.45 8.93 5.70
N TRP A 102 -12.27 8.18 6.42
CA TRP A 102 -11.87 6.91 7.04
C TRP A 102 -12.23 5.74 6.13
N LYS A 103 -11.23 4.98 5.67
CA LYS A 103 -11.44 3.75 4.91
C LYS A 103 -11.04 2.52 5.74
N PRO A 104 -11.99 1.75 6.32
CA PRO A 104 -11.63 0.53 7.00
C PRO A 104 -11.08 -0.53 6.03
N HIS A 105 -10.31 -1.47 6.57
CA HIS A 105 -9.84 -2.63 5.80
C HIS A 105 -11.04 -3.52 5.44
N PRO A 106 -11.14 -4.05 4.20
CA PRO A 106 -12.29 -4.87 3.78
C PRO A 106 -12.54 -6.07 4.69
N ASP A 107 -11.48 -6.79 5.11
CA ASP A 107 -11.64 -7.94 6.02
C ASP A 107 -12.12 -7.54 7.44
N VAL A 108 -11.83 -6.31 7.88
CA VAL A 108 -12.32 -5.78 9.16
C VAL A 108 -13.77 -5.35 9.02
N GLU A 109 -14.10 -4.67 7.91
CA GLU A 109 -15.46 -4.27 7.57
C GLU A 109 -16.40 -5.47 7.43
N ALA A 110 -15.92 -6.58 6.87
CA ALA A 110 -16.63 -7.85 6.79
C ALA A 110 -16.69 -8.63 8.12
N GLY A 111 -16.07 -8.14 9.19
CA GLY A 111 -16.04 -8.80 10.50
C GLY A 111 -15.14 -10.04 10.58
N LEU A 112 -14.24 -10.23 9.61
CA LEU A 112 -13.37 -11.41 9.52
C LEU A 112 -12.06 -11.24 10.31
N ARG A 113 -11.67 -9.99 10.62
CA ARG A 113 -10.39 -9.66 11.26
C ARG A 113 -10.53 -8.53 12.27
N THR A 114 -9.57 -8.46 13.21
CA THR A 114 -9.48 -7.43 14.24
C THR A 114 -9.08 -6.07 13.66
N GLY A 115 -9.63 -5.01 14.23
CA GLY A 115 -9.34 -3.62 13.85
C GLY A 115 -10.57 -2.73 13.74
N THR A 116 -11.75 -3.20 14.16
CA THR A 116 -12.97 -2.41 14.10
C THR A 116 -12.86 -1.17 14.98
N VAL A 117 -13.16 -0.01 14.41
CA VAL A 117 -13.34 1.23 15.16
C VAL A 117 -14.84 1.42 15.37
N ALA A 118 -15.27 1.56 16.62
CA ALA A 118 -16.69 1.73 16.93
C ALA A 118 -17.22 3.05 16.35
N SER A 119 -18.46 3.08 15.88
CA SER A 119 -19.07 4.27 15.28
C SER A 119 -19.09 5.48 16.24
N ALA A 120 -19.17 5.22 17.55
CA ALA A 120 -19.09 6.27 18.57
C ALA A 120 -17.71 6.94 18.62
N ASP A 121 -16.63 6.17 18.39
CA ASP A 121 -15.26 6.68 18.40
C ASP A 121 -14.90 7.41 17.10
N LEU A 122 -15.57 7.10 15.98
CA LEU A 122 -15.39 7.83 14.73
C LEU A 122 -15.86 9.29 14.84
N LYS A 123 -16.83 9.57 15.72
CA LYS A 123 -17.42 10.90 15.89
C LYS A 123 -16.34 11.90 16.34
N GLY A 124 -16.11 12.92 15.53
CA GLY A 124 -15.09 13.94 15.78
C GLY A 124 -13.68 13.55 15.35
N LEU A 125 -13.47 12.31 14.88
CA LEU A 125 -12.21 11.88 14.27
C LEU A 125 -12.30 11.84 12.74
N ALA A 126 -13.33 11.17 12.21
CA ALA A 126 -13.58 11.08 10.77
C ALA A 126 -14.82 11.89 10.38
N ASP A 127 -14.74 12.62 9.28
CA ASP A 127 -15.89 13.35 8.72
C ASP A 127 -16.75 12.42 7.87
N ILE A 128 -16.12 11.48 7.17
CA ILE A 128 -16.80 10.46 6.36
C ILE A 128 -16.17 9.09 6.61
N ALA A 129 -17.00 8.08 6.87
CA ALA A 129 -16.61 6.68 6.78
C ALA A 129 -16.90 6.16 5.36
N LEU A 130 -15.84 5.84 4.62
CA LEU A 130 -15.89 5.29 3.27
C LEU A 130 -16.12 3.77 3.32
N LEU A 131 -17.35 3.38 3.68
CA LEU A 131 -17.77 1.97 3.75
C LEU A 131 -18.12 1.44 2.36
N ASN A 132 -17.81 0.17 2.09
CA ASN A 132 -18.11 -0.55 0.85
C ASN A 132 -17.62 0.14 -0.44
N ILE A 133 -16.61 1.00 -0.34
CA ILE A 133 -15.95 1.61 -1.49
C ILE A 133 -14.68 0.82 -1.84
N GLY A 134 -14.31 0.84 -3.12
CA GLY A 134 -13.03 0.36 -3.56
C GLY A 134 -11.87 1.24 -3.10
N ALA A 135 -10.69 0.64 -3.00
CA ALA A 135 -9.48 1.38 -2.61
C ALA A 135 -9.05 2.39 -3.68
N ALA A 136 -9.34 2.14 -4.96
CA ALA A 136 -8.95 3.01 -6.05
C ALA A 136 -9.71 4.33 -5.95
N GLU A 137 -11.03 4.18 -5.82
CA GLU A 137 -11.99 5.24 -5.68
C GLU A 137 -11.67 6.06 -4.42
N ALA A 138 -11.41 5.41 -3.29
CA ALA A 138 -11.01 6.12 -2.06
C ALA A 138 -9.72 6.94 -2.23
N LEU A 139 -8.73 6.43 -2.97
CA LEU A 139 -7.47 7.15 -3.25
C LEU A 139 -7.67 8.34 -4.18
N GLU A 140 -8.64 8.29 -5.10
CA GLU A 140 -8.93 9.43 -5.99
C GLU A 140 -9.62 10.58 -5.26
N LEU A 141 -10.29 10.31 -4.13
CA LEU A 141 -10.90 11.33 -3.28
C LEU A 141 -9.91 12.08 -2.37
N ALA A 142 -8.64 11.66 -2.35
CA ALA A 142 -7.68 12.10 -1.34
C ALA A 142 -6.53 12.93 -1.94
N ASP A 143 -6.12 13.98 -1.24
CA ASP A 143 -4.89 14.71 -1.52
C ASP A 143 -3.69 14.05 -0.80
N GLU A 144 -3.96 13.50 0.39
CA GLU A 144 -2.97 12.84 1.24
C GLU A 144 -3.53 11.56 1.88
N VAL A 145 -2.65 10.58 2.07
CA VAL A 145 -2.97 9.30 2.71
C VAL A 145 -2.18 9.14 4.01
N TRP A 146 -2.87 8.75 5.08
CA TRP A 146 -2.32 8.43 6.39
C TRP A 146 -2.45 6.94 6.65
N THR A 147 -1.34 6.30 7.00
CA THR A 147 -1.29 4.84 7.21
C THR A 147 -0.28 4.46 8.28
N ILE A 148 -0.43 3.27 8.88
CA ILE A 148 0.65 2.66 9.67
C ILE A 148 1.61 1.98 8.69
N THR A 149 1.18 0.88 8.06
CA THR A 149 2.01 0.02 7.21
C THR A 149 1.27 -0.52 5.96
N SER A 150 0.09 0.02 5.64
CA SER A 150 -0.76 -0.52 4.57
C SER A 150 -0.09 -0.43 3.21
N THR A 151 -0.27 -1.44 2.35
CA THR A 151 0.17 -1.36 0.96
C THR A 151 -0.52 -0.23 0.19
N LEU A 152 -1.67 0.26 0.66
CA LEU A 152 -2.36 1.40 0.04
C LEU A 152 -1.54 2.70 0.06
N GLY A 153 -0.63 2.90 1.03
CA GLY A 153 0.29 4.04 0.97
C GLY A 153 1.24 3.96 -0.23
N PHE A 154 1.70 2.77 -0.62
CA PHE A 154 2.49 2.61 -1.85
C PHE A 154 1.65 2.90 -3.11
N GLU A 155 0.40 2.44 -3.12
CA GLU A 155 -0.53 2.72 -4.22
C GLU A 155 -0.86 4.22 -4.33
N ALA A 156 -0.89 4.93 -3.21
CA ALA A 156 -1.04 6.38 -3.14
C ALA A 156 0.17 7.11 -3.73
N LEU A 157 1.41 6.68 -3.39
CA LEU A 157 2.63 7.19 -4.00
C LEU A 157 2.63 6.98 -5.52
N ILE A 158 2.24 5.78 -5.97
CA ILE A 158 2.09 5.50 -7.41
C ILE A 158 1.14 6.51 -8.04
N ARG A 159 0.05 6.91 -7.39
CA ARG A 159 -0.91 7.93 -7.87
C ARG A 159 -0.48 9.38 -7.67
N GLY A 160 0.70 9.62 -7.11
CA GLY A 160 1.21 10.97 -6.86
C GLY A 160 0.53 11.67 -5.68
N ARG A 161 -0.09 10.91 -4.78
CA ARG A 161 -0.65 11.44 -3.53
C ARG A 161 0.44 11.54 -2.47
N SER A 162 0.33 12.55 -1.60
CA SER A 162 1.22 12.65 -0.43
C SER A 162 0.91 11.51 0.54
N VAL A 163 1.92 11.00 1.24
CA VAL A 163 1.75 9.88 2.18
C VAL A 163 2.47 10.15 3.49
N THR A 164 1.72 10.08 4.59
CA THR A 164 2.24 10.11 5.96
C THR A 164 2.17 8.70 6.58
N CYS A 165 3.32 8.23 7.07
CA CYS A 165 3.48 6.89 7.65
C CYS A 165 3.69 6.97 9.17
N LEU A 166 2.86 6.28 9.95
CA LEU A 166 3.02 6.07 11.40
C LEU A 166 3.64 4.71 11.77
N GLY A 167 3.98 3.94 10.75
CA GLY A 167 4.89 2.81 10.82
C GLY A 167 5.95 2.92 9.74
N MET A 168 6.67 1.83 9.54
CA MET A 168 7.78 1.73 8.59
C MET A 168 7.52 0.60 7.58
N PRO A 169 6.52 0.74 6.70
CA PRO A 169 6.32 -0.19 5.59
C PRO A 169 7.51 -0.18 4.62
N PHE A 170 7.56 -1.11 3.67
CA PHE A 170 8.69 -1.26 2.73
C PHE A 170 9.01 0.01 1.92
N TYR A 171 8.02 0.88 1.69
CA TYR A 171 8.14 2.11 0.91
C TYR A 171 8.47 3.35 1.76
N ALA A 172 8.41 3.25 3.09
CA ALA A 172 8.77 4.32 4.02
C ALA A 172 10.27 4.34 4.34
N GLY A 173 10.79 5.49 4.79
CA GLY A 173 12.22 5.68 5.06
C GLY A 173 13.07 5.82 3.81
N ARG A 174 12.44 6.16 2.67
CA ARG A 174 13.05 6.19 1.32
C ARG A 174 12.99 7.58 0.65
N GLY A 175 12.63 8.61 1.41
CA GLY A 175 12.52 10.00 0.91
C GLY A 175 11.25 10.32 0.13
N LEU A 176 10.29 9.39 0.04
CA LEU A 176 9.02 9.57 -0.69
C LEU A 176 7.81 9.80 0.21
N THR A 177 7.96 9.64 1.52
CA THR A 177 6.90 9.71 2.52
C THR A 177 7.28 10.65 3.66
N ARG A 178 6.28 11.20 4.36
CA ARG A 178 6.47 11.83 5.67
C ARG A 178 6.41 10.73 6.73
N ASP A 179 7.57 10.34 7.25
CA ASP A 179 7.67 9.28 8.25
C ASP A 179 7.60 9.86 9.67
N LEU A 180 6.63 9.42 10.46
CA LEU A 180 6.45 9.79 11.87
C LEU A 180 7.09 8.80 12.85
N VAL A 181 7.87 7.85 12.33
CA VAL A 181 8.67 6.91 13.10
C VAL A 181 10.12 6.98 12.66
N ALA A 182 11.03 6.55 13.54
CA ALA A 182 12.45 6.55 13.24
C ALA A 182 12.76 5.68 12.01
N ARG A 183 13.53 6.24 11.08
CA ARG A 183 14.05 5.51 9.92
C ARG A 183 15.06 4.45 10.39
N PRO A 184 14.95 3.18 9.93
CA PRO A 184 15.98 2.17 10.19
C PRO A 184 17.33 2.58 9.60
N GLU A 185 18.42 2.30 10.31
CA GLU A 185 19.78 2.69 9.89
C GLU A 185 20.15 2.17 8.50
N HIS A 186 19.78 0.92 8.17
CA HIS A 186 20.05 0.33 6.86
C HIS A 186 19.26 0.97 5.69
N ARG A 187 18.30 1.85 5.97
CA ARG A 187 17.61 2.67 4.96
C ARG A 187 18.16 4.10 4.87
N ALA A 188 19.03 4.51 5.80
CA ALA A 188 19.63 5.84 5.78
C ALA A 188 20.52 6.02 4.54
N GLY A 189 20.49 7.20 3.91
CA GLY A 189 21.26 7.48 2.69
C GLY A 189 20.76 6.79 1.42
N HIS A 190 19.65 6.03 1.49
CA HIS A 190 19.04 5.32 0.36
C HIS A 190 17.70 5.94 -0.03
N ASP A 191 17.68 7.26 -0.22
CA ASP A 191 16.53 7.93 -0.82
C ASP A 191 16.44 7.59 -2.31
N VAL A 192 15.22 7.31 -2.79
CA VAL A 192 14.99 6.87 -4.17
C VAL A 192 13.85 7.65 -4.80
N THR A 193 13.86 7.72 -6.13
CA THR A 193 12.72 8.21 -6.92
C THR A 193 11.59 7.18 -6.91
N LEU A 194 10.37 7.63 -7.24
CA LEU A 194 9.22 6.73 -7.37
C LEU A 194 9.45 5.63 -8.43
N ALA A 195 10.08 5.96 -9.56
CA ALA A 195 10.38 4.99 -10.61
C ALA A 195 11.36 3.90 -10.12
N GLN A 196 12.36 4.28 -9.33
CA GLN A 196 13.30 3.36 -8.70
C GLN A 196 12.64 2.44 -7.69
N LEU A 197 11.78 2.99 -6.82
CA LEU A 197 10.98 2.19 -5.88
C LEU A 197 10.06 1.21 -6.63
N VAL A 198 9.33 1.68 -7.65
CA VAL A 198 8.44 0.85 -8.46
C VAL A 198 9.19 -0.24 -9.21
N HIS A 199 10.37 0.06 -9.76
CA HIS A 199 11.21 -0.97 -10.37
C HIS A 199 11.53 -2.08 -9.35
N ALA A 200 12.04 -1.71 -8.17
CA ALA A 200 12.38 -2.71 -7.16
C ALA A 200 11.16 -3.53 -6.73
N CYS A 201 10.03 -2.87 -6.47
CA CYS A 201 8.84 -3.48 -5.89
C CYS A 201 7.96 -4.27 -6.88
N LEU A 202 7.91 -3.86 -8.16
CA LEU A 202 7.02 -4.44 -9.17
C LEU A 202 7.75 -5.08 -10.35
N ILE A 203 9.07 -4.93 -10.47
CA ILE A 203 9.85 -5.54 -11.57
C ILE A 203 10.90 -6.49 -11.00
N GLY A 204 11.74 -6.03 -10.07
CA GLY A 204 12.90 -6.78 -9.59
C GLY A 204 12.59 -7.80 -8.49
N TYR A 205 11.65 -7.49 -7.58
CA TYR A 205 11.35 -8.34 -6.43
C TYR A 205 10.35 -9.48 -6.71
N PRO A 206 9.15 -9.22 -7.27
CA PRO A 206 8.13 -10.24 -7.45
C PRO A 206 8.39 -11.12 -8.67
N ARG A 207 7.70 -12.26 -8.73
CA ARG A 207 7.64 -13.15 -9.90
C ARG A 207 6.19 -13.29 -10.31
N TYR A 208 5.94 -13.20 -11.61
CA TYR A 208 4.60 -13.26 -12.17
C TYR A 208 4.40 -14.51 -12.99
N PHE A 209 3.21 -15.07 -12.93
CA PHE A 209 2.83 -16.28 -13.64
C PHE A 209 1.43 -16.13 -14.22
N ASP A 210 1.20 -16.68 -15.41
CA ASP A 210 -0.13 -16.75 -16.00
C ASP A 210 -0.96 -17.77 -15.20
N PRO A 211 -2.09 -17.38 -14.60
CA PRO A 211 -2.88 -18.29 -13.77
C PRO A 211 -3.49 -19.48 -14.56
N ARG A 212 -3.55 -19.39 -15.89
CA ARG A 212 -4.11 -20.45 -16.76
C ARG A 212 -3.06 -21.48 -17.16
N THR A 213 -1.82 -21.06 -17.35
CA THR A 213 -0.76 -21.91 -17.91
C THR A 213 0.40 -22.18 -16.94
N GLY A 214 0.51 -21.39 -15.87
CA GLY A 214 1.66 -21.41 -14.95
C GLY A 214 2.95 -20.83 -15.54
N ALA A 215 2.93 -20.34 -16.78
CA ALA A 215 4.12 -19.81 -17.44
C ALA A 215 4.55 -18.45 -16.85
N PRO A 216 5.86 -18.14 -16.83
CA PRO A 216 6.35 -16.83 -16.36
C PRO A 216 5.78 -15.67 -17.18
N LEU A 217 5.47 -14.56 -16.49
CA LEU A 217 4.99 -13.31 -17.08
C LEU A 217 5.88 -12.13 -16.71
N SER A 218 5.85 -11.11 -17.57
CA SER A 218 6.32 -9.78 -17.19
C SER A 218 5.24 -9.05 -16.37
N PRO A 219 5.61 -8.06 -15.53
CA PRO A 219 4.62 -7.20 -14.86
C PRO A 219 3.67 -6.54 -15.84
N GLU A 220 4.16 -6.15 -17.01
CA GLU A 220 3.37 -5.52 -18.07
C GLU A 220 2.26 -6.43 -18.60
N ASN A 221 2.56 -7.72 -18.76
CA ASN A 221 1.58 -8.71 -19.22
C ASN A 221 0.63 -9.08 -18.09
N ALA A 222 1.12 -9.23 -16.86
CA ALA A 222 0.26 -9.45 -15.71
C ALA A 222 -0.76 -8.30 -15.53
N LEU A 223 -0.33 -7.05 -15.73
CA LEU A 223 -1.20 -5.89 -15.71
C LEU A 223 -2.28 -5.94 -16.81
N ALA A 224 -1.91 -6.38 -18.02
CA ALA A 224 -2.86 -6.55 -19.13
C ALA A 224 -3.92 -7.60 -18.79
N LEU A 225 -3.51 -8.78 -18.30
CA LEU A 225 -4.44 -9.85 -17.91
C LEU A 225 -5.45 -9.42 -16.84
N LEU A 226 -5.02 -8.61 -15.87
CA LEU A 226 -5.91 -8.06 -14.84
C LEU A 226 -6.92 -7.07 -15.40
N THR A 227 -6.54 -6.32 -16.43
CA THR A 227 -7.42 -5.36 -17.09
C THR A 227 -8.44 -6.06 -17.99
N ASP A 228 -8.04 -7.16 -18.63
CA ASP A 228 -8.86 -7.91 -19.59
C ASP A 228 -9.86 -8.86 -18.90
N GLY A 229 -9.92 -8.87 -17.56
CA GLY A 229 -11.00 -9.50 -16.80
C GLY A 229 -10.95 -11.02 -16.75
N ILE A 230 -9.76 -11.64 -16.82
CA ILE A 230 -9.65 -13.11 -16.72
C ILE A 230 -10.19 -13.59 -15.36
N GLU A 231 -11.18 -14.48 -15.40
CA GLU A 231 -11.68 -15.20 -14.24
C GLU A 231 -10.57 -16.06 -13.62
N THR A 232 -10.06 -15.62 -12.47
CA THR A 232 -9.17 -16.42 -11.63
C THR A 232 -10.01 -17.29 -10.69
N PRO A 233 -9.69 -18.58 -10.47
CA PRO A 233 -10.40 -19.41 -9.51
C PRO A 233 -10.42 -18.79 -8.09
N PRO A 234 -11.43 -19.12 -7.25
CA PRO A 234 -11.82 -18.32 -6.08
C PRO A 234 -10.84 -18.36 -4.89
N VAL A 235 -9.71 -19.06 -5.01
CA VAL A 235 -8.76 -19.21 -3.92
C VAL A 235 -7.74 -18.07 -4.00
N ASN A 236 -7.94 -17.06 -3.14
CA ASN A 236 -6.97 -16.03 -2.79
C ASN A 236 -6.39 -15.25 -3.98
N ARG A 237 -7.15 -14.24 -4.46
CA ARG A 237 -6.82 -13.35 -5.59
C ARG A 237 -5.41 -12.75 -5.58
N TRP A 238 -4.64 -12.80 -4.47
CA TRP A 238 -3.25 -12.35 -4.41
C TRP A 238 -2.26 -13.18 -3.56
N ALA A 239 -2.70 -14.20 -2.82
CA ALA A 239 -1.73 -15.05 -2.08
C ALA A 239 -0.79 -15.81 -3.04
N ALA A 240 -1.18 -15.95 -4.30
CA ALA A 240 -0.36 -16.51 -5.37
C ALA A 240 0.64 -15.52 -6.01
N TRP A 241 0.53 -14.21 -5.78
CA TRP A 241 1.32 -13.20 -6.51
C TRP A 241 2.42 -12.53 -5.67
N LEU A 242 2.31 -12.61 -4.34
CA LEU A 242 3.39 -12.33 -3.39
C LEU A 242 3.88 -13.62 -2.72
N GLN A 243 4.09 -14.69 -3.49
CA GLN A 243 5.03 -15.72 -3.04
C GLN A 243 6.46 -15.19 -3.19
N SER A 244 6.89 -14.37 -2.23
CA SER A 244 8.26 -14.54 -1.76
C SER A 244 8.29 -15.92 -1.13
N LEU A 245 8.84 -16.89 -1.86
CA LEU A 245 9.08 -18.27 -1.42
C LEU A 245 9.24 -18.37 0.11
N ILE A 246 8.23 -18.92 0.79
CA ILE A 246 8.51 -19.76 1.95
C ILE A 246 9.42 -20.84 1.37
N PRO A 247 10.64 -21.06 1.87
CA PRO A 247 11.43 -22.19 1.45
C PRO A 247 10.59 -23.43 1.80
N THR A 248 10.10 -24.11 0.78
CA THR A 248 9.75 -25.52 0.89
C THR A 248 11.03 -26.24 1.29
N PHE A 249 11.24 -26.37 2.60
CA PHE A 249 12.10 -27.44 3.11
C PHE A 249 11.37 -28.74 2.77
N GLY A 250 11.83 -29.38 1.70
CA GLY A 250 11.46 -30.74 1.41
C GLY A 250 11.83 -31.63 2.59
N ARG A 251 10.84 -32.40 3.05
CA ARG A 251 10.93 -33.86 3.00
C ARG A 251 9.68 -34.37 2.32
#